data_AF-A0A1Y4JEZ8-F1
#
_entry.id   AF-A0A1Y4JEZ8-F1
#
_cell.length_a   1.000
_cell.length_b   1.000
_cell.length_c   1.000
_cell.angle_alpha   90.00
_cell.angle_beta   90.00
_cell.angle_gamma   90.00
#
_symmetry.space_group_name_H-M   'P 1'
#
loop_
_entity.id
_entity.type
_entity.pdbx_description
1 polymer ?
#
loop_
_entity_poly.entity_id
_entity_poly.type
_entity_poly.pdbx_seq_one_letter_code
_entity_poly.pdbx_strand_id
1 'polypeptide(L)'
;MSMDLFTELKNMLVTLFSVTLAYFAPVKDMVFVIFFIFLINMIAGLLSGIIVENERFNNKKFFHCIVETCVFYLIVGSVFLIGEKLHNIDGALQCITGVVYAILYFYGTNTLRNLKNLFPENRVIAFIYYVVSFEIVKKIPYLQQFQDQHKEDKK
;
A
#
# COMPACT_ATOMS: atom_id res chain seq x y z
N MET A 1 -40.92 19.46 -7.95
CA MET A 1 -40.84 19.37 -6.48
C MET A 1 -40.05 18.16 -5.98
N SER A 2 -40.43 16.91 -6.27
CA SER A 2 -39.62 15.73 -5.84
C SER A 2 -38.30 15.56 -6.59
N MET A 3 -38.29 15.89 -7.89
CA MET A 3 -37.11 15.82 -8.76
C MET A 3 -36.06 16.91 -8.43
N ASP A 4 -36.53 18.08 -7.96
CA ASP A 4 -35.67 19.17 -7.50
C ASP A 4 -34.99 18.83 -6.17
N LEU A 5 -35.74 18.25 -5.23
CA LEU A 5 -35.19 17.80 -3.94
C LEU A 5 -34.10 16.73 -4.12
N PHE A 6 -34.30 15.76 -5.02
CA PHE A 6 -33.29 14.74 -5.32
C PHE A 6 -32.03 15.35 -5.94
N THR A 7 -32.18 16.34 -6.82
CA THR A 7 -31.07 17.02 -7.48
C THR A 7 -30.27 17.86 -6.49
N GLU A 8 -30.94 18.60 -5.61
CA GLU A 8 -30.28 19.37 -4.56
C GLU A 8 -29.55 18.47 -3.57
N LEU A 9 -30.17 17.36 -3.15
CA LEU A 9 -29.54 16.40 -2.24
C LEU A 9 -28.31 15.73 -2.87
N LYS A 10 -28.40 15.37 -4.16
CA LYS A 10 -27.24 14.87 -4.94
C LYS A 10 -26.13 15.92 -5.01
N ASN A 11 -26.45 17.16 -5.34
CA ASN A 11 -25.46 18.23 -5.46
C ASN A 11 -24.81 18.55 -4.11
N MET A 12 -25.58 18.54 -3.02
CA MET A 12 -25.06 18.70 -1.66
C MET A 12 -24.08 17.59 -1.30
N LEU A 13 -24.44 16.32 -1.56
CA LEU A 13 -23.54 15.18 -1.33
C LEU A 13 -22.26 15.29 -2.17
N VAL A 14 -22.38 15.56 -3.47
CA VAL A 14 -21.22 15.74 -4.37
C VAL A 14 -20.31 16.85 -3.86
N THR A 15 -20.88 17.97 -3.41
CA THR A 15 -20.10 19.09 -2.85
C THR A 15 -19.40 18.71 -1.55
N LEU A 16 -20.10 18.03 -0.63
CA LEU A 16 -19.52 17.57 0.64
C LEU A 16 -18.36 16.59 0.41
N PHE A 17 -18.54 15.65 -0.52
CA PHE A 17 -17.48 14.72 -0.93
C PHE A 17 -16.32 15.45 -1.59
N SER A 18 -16.58 16.41 -2.47
CA SER A 18 -15.54 17.17 -3.16
C SER A 18 -14.70 18.01 -2.19
N VAL A 19 -15.34 18.67 -1.22
CA VAL A 19 -14.64 19.42 -0.15
C VAL A 19 -13.79 18.48 0.70
N THR A 20 -14.32 17.31 1.05
CA THR A 20 -13.57 16.30 1.81
C THR A 20 -12.35 15.80 1.03
N LEU A 21 -12.50 15.53 -0.28
CA LEU A 21 -11.37 15.12 -1.13
C LEU A 21 -10.35 16.24 -1.29
N ALA A 22 -10.79 17.50 -1.44
CA ALA A 22 -9.92 18.66 -1.52
C ALA A 22 -9.12 18.88 -0.23
N TYR A 23 -9.70 18.58 0.94
CA TYR A 23 -8.99 18.63 2.22
C TYR A 23 -7.79 17.68 2.27
N PHE A 24 -7.91 16.48 1.68
CA PHE A 24 -6.82 15.51 1.56
C PHE A 24 -5.94 15.72 0.32
N ALA A 25 -6.11 16.81 -0.43
CA ALA A 25 -5.26 17.13 -1.58
C ALA A 25 -3.74 17.11 -1.28
N PRO A 26 -3.25 17.55 -0.09
CA PRO A 26 -1.82 17.51 0.23
C PRO A 26 -1.22 16.10 0.25
N VAL A 27 -2.03 15.06 0.49
CA VAL A 27 -1.57 13.66 0.54
C VAL A 27 -1.96 12.86 -0.71
N LYS A 28 -2.55 13.51 -1.73
CA LYS A 28 -3.06 12.84 -2.94
C LYS A 28 -2.02 11.97 -3.64
N ASP A 29 -0.79 12.49 -3.76
CA ASP A 29 0.27 11.80 -4.49
C ASP A 29 0.77 10.59 -3.70
N MET A 30 0.82 10.70 -2.37
CA MET A 30 1.19 9.60 -1.47
C MET A 30 0.14 8.49 -1.49
N VAL A 31 -1.15 8.85 -1.46
CA VAL A 31 -2.27 7.90 -1.60
C VAL A 31 -2.22 7.20 -2.96
N PHE A 32 -1.94 7.93 -4.04
CA PHE A 32 -1.78 7.35 -5.38
C PHE A 32 -0.63 6.35 -5.43
N VAL A 33 0.52 6.67 -4.83
CA VAL A 33 1.68 5.76 -4.78
C VAL A 33 1.34 4.47 -4.04
N ILE A 34 0.67 4.56 -2.88
CA ILE A 34 0.22 3.38 -2.11
C ILE A 34 -0.74 2.54 -2.96
N PHE A 35 -1.71 3.16 -3.63
CA PHE A 35 -2.65 2.46 -4.51
C PHE A 35 -1.92 1.73 -5.65
N PHE A 36 -0.99 2.42 -6.30
CA PHE A 36 -0.29 1.90 -7.46
C PHE A 36 0.60 0.71 -7.11
N ILE A 37 1.37 0.80 -6.02
CA ILE A 37 2.21 -0.32 -5.57
C ILE A 37 1.36 -1.50 -5.06
N PHE A 38 0.22 -1.22 -4.41
CA PHE A 38 -0.76 -2.25 -4.05
C PHE A 38 -1.26 -3.02 -5.28
N LEU A 39 -1.67 -2.32 -6.35
CA LEU A 39 -2.16 -2.98 -7.56
C LEU A 39 -1.11 -3.90 -8.17
N ILE A 40 0.14 -3.42 -8.28
CA ILE A 40 1.25 -4.22 -8.80
C ILE A 40 1.46 -5.46 -7.92
N ASN A 41 1.53 -5.27 -6.60
CA ASN A 41 1.74 -6.36 -5.65
C ASN A 41 0.60 -7.40 -5.70
N MET A 42 -0.64 -6.93 -5.80
CA MET A 42 -1.83 -7.77 -5.91
C MET A 42 -1.83 -8.58 -7.22
N ILE A 43 -1.53 -7.95 -8.36
CA ILE A 43 -1.46 -8.63 -9.66
C ILE A 43 -0.34 -9.68 -9.65
N ALA A 44 0.86 -9.30 -9.21
CA ALA A 44 1.99 -10.22 -9.14
C ALA A 44 1.72 -11.42 -8.22
N GLY A 45 1.14 -11.16 -7.03
CA GLY A 45 0.75 -12.20 -6.08
C GLY A 45 -0.32 -13.14 -6.64
N LEU A 46 -1.32 -12.59 -7.32
CA LEU A 46 -2.38 -13.40 -7.92
C LEU A 46 -1.85 -14.29 -9.06
N LEU A 47 -1.05 -13.71 -9.97
CA LEU A 47 -0.45 -14.45 -11.08
C LEU A 47 0.48 -15.56 -10.57
N SER A 48 1.32 -15.26 -9.57
CA SER A 48 2.20 -16.27 -8.98
C SER A 48 1.39 -17.39 -8.33
N GLY A 49 0.32 -17.09 -7.57
CA GLY A 49 -0.50 -18.13 -6.93
C GLY A 49 -1.22 -19.04 -7.93
N ILE A 50 -1.77 -18.48 -9.00
CA ILE A 50 -2.50 -19.26 -10.01
C ILE A 50 -1.53 -20.07 -10.89
N ILE A 51 -0.45 -19.45 -11.38
CA ILE A 51 0.42 -20.05 -12.40
C ILE A 51 1.48 -20.96 -11.78
N VAL A 52 2.07 -20.56 -10.66
CA VAL A 52 3.18 -21.29 -10.03
C VAL A 52 2.66 -22.30 -9.02
N GLU A 53 1.74 -21.90 -8.15
CA GLU A 53 1.25 -22.75 -7.06
C GLU A 53 0.01 -23.58 -7.46
N ASN A 54 -0.53 -23.41 -8.67
CA ASN A 54 -1.79 -24.01 -9.14
C ASN A 54 -2.96 -23.80 -8.17
N GLU A 55 -2.93 -22.72 -7.39
CA GLU A 55 -4.01 -22.39 -6.48
C GLU A 55 -5.20 -21.85 -7.27
N ARG A 56 -6.42 -22.23 -6.84
CA ARG A 56 -7.63 -21.55 -7.31
C ARG A 56 -7.65 -20.13 -6.76
N PHE A 57 -8.23 -19.20 -7.53
CA PHE A 57 -8.47 -17.83 -7.08
C PHE A 57 -9.08 -17.83 -5.69
N ASN A 58 -8.33 -17.33 -4.71
CA ASN A 58 -8.74 -17.34 -3.32
C ASN A 58 -9.25 -15.95 -2.93
N ASN A 59 -10.58 -15.82 -2.89
CA ASN A 59 -11.24 -14.57 -2.48
C ASN A 59 -10.72 -14.04 -1.14
N LYS A 60 -10.35 -14.92 -0.20
CA LYS A 60 -9.82 -14.49 1.10
C LYS A 60 -8.46 -13.78 0.98
N LYS A 61 -7.55 -14.27 0.12
CA LYS A 61 -6.26 -13.62 -0.14
C LYS A 61 -6.46 -12.24 -0.77
N PHE A 62 -7.37 -12.13 -1.74
CA PHE A 62 -7.71 -10.85 -2.37
C PHE A 62 -8.30 -9.83 -1.38
N PHE A 63 -9.30 -10.23 -0.59
CA PHE A 63 -9.88 -9.36 0.43
C PHE A 63 -8.88 -8.96 1.51
N HIS A 64 -7.95 -9.84 1.87
CA HIS A 64 -6.89 -9.51 2.82
C HIS A 64 -6.01 -8.35 2.33
N CYS A 65 -5.59 -8.37 1.07
CA CYS A 65 -4.79 -7.28 0.49
C CYS A 65 -5.58 -5.95 0.43
N ILE A 66 -6.90 -6.00 0.18
CA ILE A 66 -7.77 -4.81 0.24
C ILE A 66 -7.79 -4.24 1.66
N VAL A 67 -8.04 -5.08 2.66
CA VAL A 67 -8.09 -4.66 4.07
C VAL A 67 -6.75 -4.05 4.49
N GLU A 68 -5.64 -4.67 4.11
CA GLU A 68 -4.30 -4.16 4.39
C GLU A 68 -4.08 -2.75 3.82
N THR A 69 -4.50 -2.53 2.57
CA THR A 69 -4.40 -1.21 1.93
C THR A 69 -5.30 -0.18 2.59
N CYS A 70 -6.52 -0.57 3.01
CA CYS A 70 -7.40 0.30 3.78
C CYS A 70 -6.76 0.74 5.11
N VAL A 71 -6.06 -0.16 5.80
CA VAL A 71 -5.33 0.17 7.03
C VAL A 71 -4.24 1.21 6.76
N PHE A 72 -3.49 1.10 5.65
CA PHE A 72 -2.50 2.12 5.30
C PHE A 72 -3.12 3.48 5.04
N TYR A 73 -4.25 3.56 4.34
CA TYR A 73 -4.95 4.84 4.15
C TYR A 73 -5.47 5.43 5.46
N LEU A 74 -5.94 4.60 6.39
CA LEU A 74 -6.33 5.07 7.72
C LEU A 74 -5.14 5.64 8.50
N ILE A 75 -3.96 5.02 8.40
CA ILE A 75 -2.73 5.53 9.02
C ILE A 75 -2.36 6.88 8.42
N VAL A 76 -2.29 6.99 7.09
CA VAL A 76 -1.96 8.24 6.39
C VAL A 76 -2.94 9.35 6.76
N GLY A 77 -4.24 9.07 6.71
CA GLY A 77 -5.28 10.04 7.08
C GLY A 77 -5.16 10.48 8.54
N SER A 78 -4.90 9.55 9.46
CA SER A 78 -4.75 9.86 10.89
C SER A 78 -3.52 10.74 11.15
N VAL A 79 -2.38 10.43 10.55
CA VAL A 79 -1.16 11.25 10.69
C VAL A 79 -1.37 12.65 10.13
N PHE A 80 -2.05 12.78 9.00
CA PHE A 80 -2.37 14.08 8.41
C PHE A 80 -3.29 14.90 9.33
N LEU A 81 -4.38 14.30 9.83
CA LEU A 81 -5.31 14.95 10.76
C LEU A 81 -4.59 15.43 12.03
N ILE A 82 -3.74 14.58 12.61
CA ILE A 82 -2.95 14.95 13.80
C ILE A 82 -1.98 16.10 13.47
N GLY A 83 -1.29 16.03 12.34
CA GLY A 83 -0.39 17.10 11.85
C GLY A 83 -1.07 18.44 11.71
N GLU A 84 -2.29 18.45 11.19
CA GLU A 84 -3.11 19.65 11.08
C GLU A 84 -3.44 20.22 12.48
N LYS A 85 -3.89 19.38 13.41
CA LYS A 85 -4.22 19.83 14.78
C LYS A 85 -3.02 20.28 15.57
N LEU A 86 -1.83 19.78 15.26
CA LEU A 86 -0.56 20.24 15.83
C LEU A 86 0.01 21.47 15.11
N HIS A 87 -0.67 21.99 14.08
CA HIS A 87 -0.20 23.07 13.22
C HIS A 87 1.21 22.81 12.63
N ASN A 88 1.52 21.53 12.35
CA ASN A 88 2.78 21.08 11.77
C ASN A 88 2.53 20.09 10.62
N ILE A 89 2.00 20.62 9.52
CA ILE A 89 1.69 19.84 8.32
C ILE A 89 2.97 19.28 7.69
N ASP A 90 4.06 20.04 7.63
CA ASP A 90 5.31 19.59 7.01
C ASP A 90 5.89 18.37 7.73
N GLY A 91 5.90 18.38 9.07
CA GLY A 91 6.32 17.23 9.88
C GLY A 91 5.43 16.01 9.66
N ALA A 92 4.12 16.20 9.52
CA ALA A 92 3.19 15.11 9.22
C ALA A 92 3.40 14.54 7.80
N LEU A 93 3.60 15.38 6.80
CA LEU A 93 3.94 14.94 5.43
C LEU A 93 5.25 14.15 5.40
N GLN A 94 6.26 14.56 6.18
CA GLN A 94 7.50 13.81 6.32
C GLN A 94 7.27 12.43 6.97
N CYS A 95 6.44 12.37 8.01
CA CYS A 95 6.07 11.11 8.66
C CYS A 95 5.33 10.17 7.69
N ILE A 96 4.35 10.69 6.95
CA ILE A 96 3.60 9.95 5.92
C ILE A 96 4.55 9.44 4.83
N THR A 97 5.50 10.26 4.39
CA THR A 97 6.51 9.84 3.41
C THR A 97 7.32 8.65 3.91
N GLY A 98 7.69 8.66 5.20
CA GLY A 98 8.35 7.50 5.84
C GLY A 98 7.49 6.24 5.79
N VAL A 99 6.18 6.36 6.08
CA VAL A 99 5.22 5.24 5.96
C VAL A 99 5.13 4.74 4.52
N VAL A 100 5.04 5.63 3.54
CA VAL A 100 4.98 5.27 2.10
C VAL A 100 6.26 4.54 1.68
N TYR A 101 7.44 4.97 2.12
CA TYR A 101 8.68 4.25 1.82
C TYR A 101 8.74 2.86 2.46
N ALA A 102 8.21 2.69 3.67
CA ALA A 102 8.09 1.36 4.26
C ALA A 102 7.17 0.45 3.42
N ILE A 103 6.01 0.95 3.01
CA ILE A 103 5.08 0.21 2.14
C ILE A 103 5.73 -0.13 0.80
N LEU A 104 6.40 0.83 0.15
CA LEU A 104 7.13 0.61 -1.09
C LEU A 104 8.17 -0.49 -0.96
N TYR A 105 8.89 -0.53 0.16
CA TYR A 105 9.86 -1.58 0.42
C TYR A 105 9.20 -2.96 0.59
N PHE A 106 8.21 -3.10 1.46
CA PHE A 106 7.55 -4.39 1.71
C PHE A 106 6.79 -4.91 0.49
N TYR A 107 6.02 -4.06 -0.20
CA TYR A 107 5.28 -4.47 -1.39
C TYR A 107 6.19 -4.62 -2.60
N GLY A 108 7.23 -3.80 -2.72
CA GLY A 108 8.22 -3.92 -3.79
C GLY A 108 9.00 -5.24 -3.69
N THR A 109 9.49 -5.60 -2.50
CA THR A 109 10.18 -6.89 -2.29
C THR A 109 9.24 -8.08 -2.50
N ASN A 110 7.98 -8.00 -2.07
CA ASN A 110 6.99 -9.05 -2.31
C ASN A 110 6.67 -9.20 -3.81
N THR A 111 6.52 -8.09 -4.52
CA THR A 111 6.34 -8.08 -5.98
C THR A 111 7.52 -8.75 -6.67
N LEU A 112 8.76 -8.35 -6.34
CA LEU A 112 9.97 -8.92 -6.93
C LEU A 112 10.11 -10.41 -6.63
N ARG A 113 9.70 -10.86 -5.44
CA ARG A 113 9.62 -12.29 -5.10
C ARG A 113 8.65 -13.04 -6.01
N ASN A 114 7.43 -12.54 -6.16
CA ASN A 114 6.41 -13.15 -7.01
C ASN A 114 6.84 -13.16 -8.49
N LEU A 115 7.46 -12.08 -8.97
CA LEU A 115 8.02 -12.02 -10.32
C LEU A 115 9.17 -13.00 -10.52
N LYS A 116 10.06 -13.16 -9.54
CA LYS A 116 11.13 -14.17 -9.59
C LYS A 116 10.56 -15.58 -9.69
N ASN A 117 9.48 -15.87 -8.94
CA ASN A 117 8.82 -17.17 -9.00
C ASN A 117 8.13 -17.41 -10.36
N LEU A 118 7.55 -16.36 -10.95
CA LEU A 118 6.90 -16.42 -12.25
C LEU A 118 7.90 -16.55 -13.41
N PHE A 119 9.10 -15.95 -13.26
CA PHE A 119 10.17 -15.93 -14.26
C PHE A 119 11.50 -16.44 -13.68
N PRO A 120 11.61 -17.73 -13.31
CA PRO A 120 12.77 -18.26 -12.59
C PRO A 120 14.09 -18.17 -13.37
N GLU A 121 14.03 -18.25 -14.71
CA GLU A 121 15.20 -18.15 -15.59
C GLU A 121 15.68 -16.70 -15.81
N ASN A 122 14.90 -15.70 -15.40
CA ASN A 122 15.26 -14.29 -15.60
C ASN A 122 16.25 -13.81 -14.52
N ARG A 123 17.54 -13.82 -14.88
CA ARG A 123 18.64 -13.38 -14.00
C ARG A 123 18.54 -11.92 -13.55
N VAL A 124 17.93 -11.03 -14.35
CA VAL A 124 17.79 -9.61 -13.99
C VAL A 124 16.82 -9.46 -12.82
N ILE A 125 15.65 -10.11 -12.89
CA ILE A 125 14.66 -10.08 -11.81
C ILE A 125 15.24 -10.72 -10.54
N ALA A 126 15.94 -11.85 -10.69
CA ALA A 126 16.59 -12.53 -9.57
C ALA A 126 17.66 -11.66 -8.88
N PHE A 127 18.48 -10.94 -9.66
CA PHE A 127 19.49 -10.02 -9.14
C PHE A 127 18.86 -8.81 -8.44
N ILE A 128 17.85 -8.17 -9.04
CA ILE A 128 17.14 -7.04 -8.42
C ILE A 128 16.50 -7.47 -7.10
N TYR A 129 15.81 -8.62 -7.09
CA TYR A 129 15.24 -9.17 -5.86
C TYR A 129 16.32 -9.39 -4.79
N TYR A 130 17.48 -9.94 -5.16
CA TYR A 130 18.59 -10.16 -4.22
C TYR A 130 19.11 -8.84 -3.63
N VAL A 131 19.44 -7.84 -4.47
CA VAL A 131 20.00 -6.56 -4.02
C VAL A 131 19.01 -5.82 -3.13
N VAL A 132 17.76 -5.67 -3.57
CA VAL A 132 16.74 -4.92 -2.82
C VAL A 132 16.41 -5.60 -1.49
N SER A 133 16.35 -6.95 -1.46
CA SER A 133 16.05 -7.70 -0.24
C SER A 133 17.21 -7.72 0.75
N PHE A 134 18.46 -7.55 0.30
CA PHE A 134 19.64 -7.71 1.16
C PHE A 134 20.26 -6.37 1.57
N GLU A 135 20.35 -5.39 0.66
CA GLU A 135 20.98 -4.11 0.96
C GLU A 135 20.14 -3.22 1.88
N ILE A 136 18.82 -3.29 1.80
CA ILE A 136 17.94 -2.46 2.64
C ILE A 136 17.79 -3.06 4.05
N VAL A 137 17.63 -4.39 4.18
CA VAL A 137 17.55 -5.07 5.49
C VAL A 137 18.82 -4.84 6.31
N LYS A 138 19.99 -4.93 5.67
CA LYS A 138 21.27 -4.70 6.35
C LYS A 138 21.47 -3.26 6.82
N LYS A 139 20.84 -2.28 6.15
CA LYS A 139 20.95 -0.87 6.51
C LYS A 139 19.97 -0.44 7.61
N ILE A 140 18.93 -1.24 7.90
CA ILE A 140 17.92 -0.93 8.92
C ILE A 140 17.80 -2.11 9.89
N PRO A 141 18.55 -2.12 11.01
CA PRO A 141 18.57 -3.23 11.98
C PRO A 141 17.19 -3.63 12.50
N TYR A 142 16.29 -2.65 12.65
CA TYR A 142 14.92 -2.88 13.12
C TYR A 142 14.07 -3.70 12.13
N LEU A 143 14.29 -3.54 10.81
CA LEU A 143 13.62 -4.36 9.80
C LEU A 143 14.09 -5.82 9.85
N GLN A 144 15.38 -6.04 10.12
CA GLN A 144 15.94 -7.38 10.28
C GLN A 144 15.31 -8.09 11.48
N GLN A 145 15.24 -7.40 12.63
CA GLN A 145 14.59 -7.92 13.84
C GLN A 145 13.12 -8.27 13.60
N PHE A 146 12.36 -7.40 12.93
CA PHE A 146 10.96 -7.66 12.58
C PHE A 146 10.78 -8.88 11.68
N GLN A 147 11.64 -9.03 10.66
CA GLN A 147 11.57 -10.18 9.75
C GLN A 147 11.89 -11.51 10.43
N ASP A 148 12.80 -11.51 11.40
CA ASP A 148 13.19 -12.73 12.10
C ASP A 148 12.11 -13.17 13.10
N GLN A 149 11.46 -12.23 13.81
CA GLN A 149 10.28 -12.54 14.64
C GLN A 149 9.14 -13.18 13.83
N HIS A 150 8.81 -12.62 12.67
CA HIS A 150 7.77 -13.16 11.80
C HIS A 150 8.05 -14.55 11.21
N LYS A 151 9.32 -14.99 11.17
CA LYS A 151 9.70 -16.35 10.75
C LYS A 151 9.53 -17.36 11.88
N GLU A 152 9.69 -16.94 13.14
CA GLU A 152 9.50 -17.79 14.31
C GLU A 152 8.00 -18.04 14.57
N ASP A 153 7.14 -17.06 14.34
CA ASP A 153 5.66 -17.19 14.49
C ASP A 153 4.99 -18.14 13.47
N LYS A 154 5.73 -18.59 12.46
CA LYS A 154 5.24 -19.52 11.40
C LYS A 154 5.78 -20.96 11.54
N LYS A 155 6.52 -21.27 12.61
CA LYS A 155 6.93 -22.64 12.96
C LYS A 155 6.01 -23.24 14.01
#